data_AF-A0A9E5G4U3-F1
#
_entry.id   AF-A0A9E5G4U3-F1
#
_cell.length_a   1.000
_cell.length_b   1.000
_cell.length_c   1.000
_cell.angle_alpha   90.00
_cell.angle_beta   90.00
_cell.angle_gamma   90.00
#
_symmetry.space_group_name_H-M   'P 1'
#
loop_
_entity.id
_entity.type
_entity.pdbx_description
1 polymer ?
#
loop_
_entity_poly.entity_id
_entity_poly.type
_entity_poly.pdbx_seq_one_letter_code
_entity_poly.pdbx_strand_id
1 'polypeptide(L)'
;MQNMTTELTAVMQKPLRPVGEIKISCDIIDVSAAREAVLSSNDSLYYSDAQHIVTENAAPKAITATLEPMHFKADGTRLVAPTASESVKANEGYISNNICGANGSFQTPPYVAVSFTAVHTVETLTLVFDAVSGVYPSKLRITAKNGAATVLEREYYPASASFITGDKLTDFDCIKIEFITMSLPYTRARLQQLMLGYATQFDGDMLGEVTCKWKLDPIMRRLPETALTFEVENSGDAYDPDNPDSLWKYLEQPCPVTAHYGMPCGADGAAQWVSLGRYYLTGQPQVSDIFVTLKAGSVLDLLTDICTIDTETTASRSLYMAAQNILDGAGISTLYSGGTQRVLWDGLKNITTTAPMPKKPYRECLQYIAHAAGCALYTDRDGALCIMPVSTQPNSLYMDFDTLLQKPTVTKTAALSRVVCKVYTYASATQASTHTVTAAVQNAEPGAAEETIDNPLITSDAVALAAAQRVRDYLLFRNVYACEYRGLPAMEAGDIISLQSRVADSVTVRIAEHSLSFGNGISGKFTAKETEASS
;
A
#
# COMPACT_ATOMS: atom_id res chain seq x y z
N MET A 1 13.25 5.50 7.39
CA MET A 1 12.78 6.28 8.55
C MET A 1 11.94 7.43 8.06
N GLN A 2 10.72 7.49 8.57
CA GLN A 2 9.76 8.53 8.23
C GLN A 2 10.14 9.87 8.87
N ASN A 3 9.90 10.96 8.16
CA ASN A 3 10.05 12.29 8.72
C ASN A 3 8.94 12.54 9.74
N MET A 4 9.33 12.84 10.98
CA MET A 4 8.43 13.35 12.01
C MET A 4 8.75 14.82 12.26
N THR A 5 7.75 15.56 12.75
CA THR A 5 7.98 16.91 13.25
C THR A 5 8.90 16.86 14.48
N THR A 6 9.58 17.98 14.74
CA THR A 6 10.44 18.13 15.91
C THR A 6 9.66 17.95 17.21
N GLU A 7 8.42 18.43 17.26
CA GLU A 7 7.54 18.33 18.44
C GLU A 7 7.14 16.88 18.72
N LEU A 8 6.71 16.15 17.70
CA LEU A 8 6.35 14.74 17.84
C LEU A 8 7.55 13.91 18.30
N THR A 9 8.71 14.16 17.68
CA THR A 9 9.97 13.51 18.06
C THR A 9 10.29 13.75 19.54
N ALA A 10 10.16 15.00 20.00
CA ALA A 10 10.42 15.36 21.39
C ALA A 10 9.43 14.70 22.37
N VAL A 11 8.14 14.60 22.03
CA VAL A 11 7.15 13.90 22.87
C VAL A 11 7.45 12.40 22.93
N MET A 12 7.81 11.79 21.81
CA MET A 12 8.16 10.36 21.74
C MET A 12 9.41 9.99 22.54
N GLN A 13 10.33 10.94 22.77
CA GLN A 13 11.49 10.71 23.62
C GLN A 13 11.19 10.76 25.12
N LYS A 14 10.01 11.26 25.54
CA LYS A 14 9.66 11.35 26.96
C LYS A 14 9.35 9.97 27.54
N PRO A 15 9.77 9.69 28.81
CA PRO A 15 9.40 8.46 29.51
C PRO A 15 7.90 8.34 29.76
N LEU A 16 7.23 9.46 30.06
CA LEU A 16 5.78 9.56 30.22
C LEU A 16 5.23 10.39 29.06
N ARG A 17 4.24 9.83 28.36
CA ARG A 17 3.64 10.42 27.17
C ARG A 17 2.14 10.59 27.40
N PRO A 18 1.50 11.56 26.73
CA PRO A 18 0.04 11.57 26.61
C PRO A 18 -0.47 10.23 26.06
N VAL A 19 -1.75 9.94 26.29
CA VAL A 19 -2.42 8.82 25.65
C VAL A 19 -2.40 9.08 24.14
N GLY A 20 -1.77 8.17 23.40
CA GLY A 20 -1.81 8.20 21.94
C GLY A 20 -3.09 7.60 21.41
N GLU A 21 -3.46 7.99 20.21
CA GLU A 21 -4.66 7.53 19.53
C GLU A 21 -4.25 6.62 18.36
N ILE A 22 -5.10 5.65 18.03
CA ILE A 22 -4.95 4.86 16.82
C ILE A 22 -6.22 4.97 15.99
N LYS A 23 -6.03 5.06 14.68
CA LYS A 23 -7.12 5.13 13.71
C LYS A 23 -6.86 4.10 12.63
N ILE A 24 -7.84 3.23 12.41
CA ILE A 24 -7.86 2.30 11.30
C ILE A 24 -9.02 2.68 10.40
N SER A 25 -8.74 2.94 9.13
CA SER A 25 -9.80 3.14 8.13
C SER A 25 -9.83 1.93 7.23
N CYS A 26 -10.98 1.27 7.15
CA CYS A 26 -11.23 0.12 6.29
C CYS A 26 -12.31 0.48 5.29
N ASP A 27 -12.02 0.32 4.00
CA ASP A 27 -13.01 0.53 2.96
C ASP A 27 -13.86 -0.73 2.83
N ILE A 28 -15.08 -0.72 3.37
CA ILE A 28 -16.05 -1.81 3.22
C ILE A 28 -16.71 -1.66 1.85
N ILE A 29 -16.01 -2.13 0.82
CA ILE A 29 -16.38 -1.96 -0.58
C ILE A 29 -16.42 -3.31 -1.29
N ASP A 30 -17.26 -3.42 -2.33
CA ASP A 30 -17.19 -4.55 -3.27
C ASP A 30 -16.03 -4.32 -4.25
N VAL A 31 -14.85 -4.85 -3.87
CA VAL A 31 -13.61 -4.75 -4.66
C VAL A 31 -13.76 -5.46 -6.01
N SER A 32 -14.53 -6.56 -6.05
CA SER A 32 -14.78 -7.28 -7.31
C SER A 32 -15.59 -6.43 -8.30
N ALA A 33 -16.65 -5.78 -7.83
CA ALA A 33 -17.45 -4.87 -8.65
C ALA A 33 -16.61 -3.69 -9.16
N ALA A 34 -15.75 -3.11 -8.30
CA ALA A 34 -14.88 -2.01 -8.68
C ALA A 34 -13.89 -2.38 -9.80
N ARG A 35 -13.35 -3.61 -9.78
CA ARG A 35 -12.40 -4.10 -10.80
C ARG A 35 -13.05 -4.37 -12.16
N GLU A 36 -14.33 -4.75 -12.17
CA GLU A 36 -15.09 -5.05 -13.40
C GLU A 36 -15.81 -3.82 -13.98
N ALA A 37 -15.81 -2.69 -13.25
CA ALA A 37 -16.56 -1.50 -13.60
C ALA A 37 -16.14 -0.94 -14.97
N VAL A 38 -17.08 -0.89 -15.90
CA VAL A 38 -16.95 -0.22 -17.20
C VAL A 38 -17.75 1.08 -17.17
N LEU A 39 -17.04 2.20 -17.33
CA LEU A 39 -17.61 3.53 -17.18
C LEU A 39 -18.00 4.15 -18.52
N SER A 40 -19.15 4.82 -18.53
CA SER A 40 -19.62 5.67 -19.62
C SER A 40 -20.28 6.92 -19.05
N SER A 41 -20.26 8.00 -19.81
CA SER A 41 -20.87 9.27 -19.40
C SER A 41 -21.34 10.05 -20.62
N ASN A 42 -22.25 10.99 -20.41
CA ASN A 42 -22.54 12.02 -21.41
C ASN A 42 -21.81 13.32 -21.04
N ASP A 43 -21.81 14.26 -21.99
CA ASP A 43 -21.41 15.65 -21.74
C ASP A 43 -20.05 15.78 -21.03
N SER A 44 -19.05 14.98 -21.39
CA SER A 44 -17.75 15.04 -20.73
C SER A 44 -16.92 16.22 -21.24
N LEU A 45 -16.34 16.99 -20.32
CA LEU A 45 -15.38 18.04 -20.66
C LEU A 45 -14.10 17.43 -21.25
N TYR A 46 -13.35 18.19 -22.06
CA TYR A 46 -12.21 17.65 -22.83
C TYR A 46 -11.09 17.04 -21.97
N TYR A 47 -10.98 17.44 -20.70
CA TYR A 47 -10.03 16.88 -19.73
C TYR A 47 -10.70 16.07 -18.61
N SER A 48 -12.00 15.80 -18.73
CA SER A 48 -12.69 14.87 -17.83
C SER A 48 -12.11 13.47 -17.95
N ASP A 49 -12.03 12.77 -16.83
CA ASP A 49 -11.54 11.41 -16.75
C ASP A 49 -12.51 10.54 -15.91
N ALA A 50 -13.64 10.22 -16.53
CA ALA A 50 -14.67 9.40 -15.88
C ALA A 50 -14.19 7.95 -15.61
N GLN A 51 -13.16 7.46 -16.30
CA GLN A 51 -12.71 6.07 -16.18
C GLN A 51 -12.06 5.76 -14.83
N HIS A 52 -11.63 6.78 -14.07
CA HIS A 52 -10.93 6.61 -12.81
C HIS A 52 -11.77 6.95 -11.56
N ILE A 53 -13.08 7.16 -11.70
CA ILE A 53 -13.93 7.52 -10.55
C ILE A 53 -14.19 6.35 -9.59
N VAL A 54 -14.18 5.10 -10.06
CA VAL A 54 -14.46 3.91 -9.23
C VAL A 54 -13.19 3.42 -8.51
N THR A 55 -12.21 4.31 -8.37
CA THR A 55 -10.89 3.96 -7.85
C THR A 55 -10.77 4.34 -6.39
N GLU A 56 -10.00 3.56 -5.63
CA GLU A 56 -9.93 3.66 -4.16
C GLU A 56 -9.38 5.01 -3.66
N ASN A 57 -8.62 5.73 -4.49
CA ASN A 57 -7.92 6.97 -4.08
C ASN A 57 -8.23 8.14 -5.04
N ALA A 58 -9.48 8.22 -5.49
CA ALA A 58 -9.86 9.04 -6.65
C ALA A 58 -10.16 10.52 -6.35
N ALA A 59 -10.36 10.92 -5.08
CA ALA A 59 -10.66 12.31 -4.80
C ALA A 59 -9.41 13.20 -5.06
N PRO A 60 -9.42 14.07 -6.09
CA PRO A 60 -8.31 14.95 -6.39
C PRO A 60 -8.05 15.90 -5.21
N LYS A 61 -6.76 16.05 -4.88
CA LYS A 61 -6.30 17.01 -3.86
C LYS A 61 -6.19 18.44 -4.39
N ALA A 62 -6.23 18.60 -5.71
CA ALA A 62 -6.21 19.88 -6.41
C ALA A 62 -7.06 19.77 -7.68
N ILE A 63 -7.72 20.86 -8.04
CA ILE A 63 -8.61 20.92 -9.21
C ILE A 63 -8.17 22.00 -10.19
N THR A 64 -8.53 21.84 -11.46
CA THR A 64 -8.25 22.81 -12.51
C THR A 64 -9.01 24.12 -12.25
N ALA A 65 -8.29 25.25 -12.39
CA ALA A 65 -8.90 26.56 -12.35
C ALA A 65 -9.85 26.75 -13.54
N THR A 66 -11.12 27.03 -13.25
CA THR A 66 -12.12 27.43 -14.25
C THR A 66 -12.79 28.73 -13.83
N LEU A 67 -13.48 29.39 -14.76
CA LEU A 67 -14.24 30.61 -14.47
C LEU A 67 -15.56 30.36 -13.73
N GLU A 68 -15.78 29.15 -13.20
CA GLU A 68 -16.93 28.84 -12.37
C GLU A 68 -16.78 29.45 -10.98
N PRO A 69 -17.89 29.76 -10.29
CA PRO A 69 -17.85 30.13 -8.88
C PRO A 69 -17.03 29.12 -8.06
N MET A 70 -16.21 29.63 -7.13
CA MET A 70 -15.33 28.85 -6.24
C MET A 70 -14.15 28.10 -6.90
N HIS A 71 -14.05 28.11 -8.24
CA HIS A 71 -13.02 27.38 -8.98
C HIS A 71 -11.84 28.24 -9.44
N PHE A 72 -11.94 29.58 -9.34
CA PHE A 72 -10.87 30.53 -9.66
C PHE A 72 -10.25 31.19 -8.41
N LYS A 73 -9.72 30.38 -7.48
CA LYS A 73 -9.05 30.90 -6.27
C LYS A 73 -7.58 31.23 -6.56
N ALA A 74 -7.15 32.42 -6.16
CA ALA A 74 -5.76 32.88 -6.29
C ALA A 74 -4.91 32.56 -5.05
N ASP A 75 -5.06 31.35 -4.51
CA ASP A 75 -4.39 30.86 -3.29
C ASP A 75 -3.28 29.83 -3.59
N GLY A 76 -2.99 29.58 -4.86
CA GLY A 76 -1.98 28.61 -5.30
C GLY A 76 -2.42 27.15 -5.26
N THR A 77 -3.68 26.86 -4.90
CA THR A 77 -4.20 25.49 -4.76
C THR A 77 -4.83 24.92 -6.04
N ARG A 78 -4.86 25.70 -7.13
CA ARG A 78 -5.51 25.34 -8.39
C ARG A 78 -4.49 24.93 -9.45
N LEU A 79 -4.85 23.94 -10.26
CA LEU A 79 -4.08 23.52 -11.42
C LEU A 79 -4.39 24.41 -12.62
N VAL A 80 -3.42 24.54 -13.53
CA VAL A 80 -3.66 25.15 -14.83
C VAL A 80 -4.36 24.13 -15.72
N ALA A 81 -5.39 24.57 -16.44
CA ALA A 81 -6.13 23.69 -17.35
C ALA A 81 -5.18 23.10 -18.41
N PRO A 82 -5.21 21.78 -18.65
CA PRO A 82 -4.35 21.16 -19.65
C PRO A 82 -4.75 21.64 -21.04
N THR A 83 -3.78 21.68 -21.96
CA THR A 83 -4.09 21.86 -23.39
C THR A 83 -4.71 20.59 -23.97
N ALA A 84 -5.50 20.70 -25.04
CA ALA A 84 -6.12 19.54 -25.68
C ALA A 84 -5.10 18.53 -26.25
N SER A 85 -3.84 18.94 -26.43
CA SER A 85 -2.72 18.13 -26.90
C SER A 85 -1.95 17.39 -25.80
N GLU A 86 -2.21 17.68 -24.52
CA GLU A 86 -1.52 16.99 -23.42
C GLU A 86 -2.01 15.55 -23.28
N SER A 87 -1.05 14.62 -23.26
CA SER A 87 -1.30 13.19 -23.13
C SER A 87 -1.58 12.76 -21.69
N VAL A 88 -1.18 13.56 -20.70
CA VAL A 88 -1.38 13.30 -19.27
C VAL A 88 -2.31 14.37 -18.72
N LYS A 89 -3.48 13.94 -18.24
CA LYS A 89 -4.49 14.80 -17.62
C LYS A 89 -4.47 14.58 -16.11
N ALA A 90 -4.79 15.63 -15.35
CA ALA A 90 -5.05 15.47 -13.93
C ALA A 90 -6.29 14.59 -13.74
N ASN A 91 -6.21 13.61 -12.84
CA ASN A 91 -7.37 12.79 -12.50
C ASN A 91 -8.31 13.62 -11.61
N GLU A 92 -9.29 14.29 -12.22
CA GLU A 92 -10.34 15.06 -11.54
C GLU A 92 -11.71 14.35 -11.60
N GLY A 93 -11.72 13.09 -12.04
CA GLY A 93 -12.93 12.30 -12.26
C GLY A 93 -13.80 12.82 -13.40
N TYR A 94 -15.11 12.60 -13.29
CA TYR A 94 -16.09 13.11 -14.24
C TYR A 94 -16.33 14.61 -14.06
N ILE A 95 -16.31 15.35 -15.16
CA ILE A 95 -16.65 16.78 -15.21
C ILE A 95 -17.58 17.01 -16.40
N SER A 96 -18.75 17.58 -16.16
CA SER A 96 -19.67 17.95 -17.23
C SER A 96 -19.13 19.11 -18.08
N ASN A 97 -19.31 19.08 -19.38
CA ASN A 97 -18.93 20.16 -20.28
C ASN A 97 -19.89 21.34 -20.12
N ASN A 98 -21.19 21.07 -20.00
CA ASN A 98 -22.19 22.08 -19.73
C ASN A 98 -22.12 22.57 -18.28
N ILE A 99 -22.48 23.84 -18.12
CA ILE A 99 -22.61 24.54 -16.85
C ILE A 99 -24.10 24.63 -16.51
N CYS A 100 -24.48 24.42 -15.26
CA CYS A 100 -25.86 24.57 -14.82
C CYS A 100 -26.35 26.04 -14.91
N GLY A 101 -27.66 26.21 -14.99
CA GLY A 101 -28.30 27.52 -15.06
C GLY A 101 -28.29 28.30 -13.73
N ALA A 102 -28.96 29.44 -13.73
CA ALA A 102 -29.08 30.34 -12.57
C ALA A 102 -29.79 29.70 -11.36
N ASN A 103 -30.59 28.66 -11.58
CA ASN A 103 -31.26 27.90 -10.53
C ASN A 103 -30.52 26.61 -10.15
N GLY A 104 -29.29 26.42 -10.64
CA GLY A 104 -28.49 25.21 -10.40
C GLY A 104 -28.89 24.00 -11.26
N SER A 105 -29.94 24.08 -12.09
CA SER A 105 -30.42 22.95 -12.90
C SER A 105 -29.80 22.91 -14.30
N PHE A 106 -29.73 21.72 -14.88
CA PHE A 106 -29.30 21.49 -16.27
C PHE A 106 -30.49 21.37 -17.22
N GLN A 107 -30.36 21.85 -18.46
CA GLN A 107 -31.38 21.60 -19.51
C GLN A 107 -31.43 20.12 -19.91
N THR A 108 -30.26 19.51 -20.05
CA THR A 108 -30.10 18.06 -20.20
C THR A 108 -29.19 17.58 -19.07
N PRO A 109 -29.70 16.80 -18.11
CA PRO A 109 -28.91 16.32 -16.99
C PRO A 109 -27.65 15.58 -17.44
N PRO A 110 -26.45 16.00 -16.98
CA PRO A 110 -25.26 15.19 -17.10
C PRO A 110 -25.41 13.92 -16.27
N TYR A 111 -24.78 12.83 -16.69
CA TYR A 111 -24.81 11.56 -16.01
C TYR A 111 -23.51 10.77 -16.17
N VAL A 112 -23.28 9.90 -15.19
CA VAL A 112 -22.30 8.83 -15.27
C VAL A 112 -23.01 7.50 -15.11
N ALA A 113 -22.67 6.54 -15.94
CA ALA A 113 -23.16 5.17 -15.88
C ALA A 113 -21.99 4.20 -15.71
N VAL A 114 -22.20 3.19 -14.87
CA VAL A 114 -21.26 2.12 -14.58
C VAL A 114 -21.96 0.80 -14.89
N SER A 115 -21.31 -0.03 -15.69
CA SER A 115 -21.79 -1.38 -16.01
C SER A 115 -20.78 -2.41 -15.52
N PHE A 116 -21.27 -3.56 -15.07
CA PHE A 116 -20.49 -4.65 -14.50
C PHE A 116 -20.64 -5.90 -15.35
N THR A 117 -19.65 -6.79 -15.34
CA THR A 117 -19.74 -8.07 -16.06
C THR A 117 -20.50 -9.13 -15.28
N ALA A 118 -20.53 -9.04 -13.95
CA ALA A 118 -21.35 -9.85 -13.06
C ALA A 118 -22.45 -9.02 -12.38
N VAL A 119 -23.39 -9.73 -11.75
CA VAL A 119 -24.43 -9.13 -10.89
C VAL A 119 -23.86 -8.96 -9.48
N HIS A 120 -24.05 -7.78 -8.89
CA HIS A 120 -23.52 -7.41 -7.58
C HIS A 120 -24.61 -7.00 -6.59
N THR A 121 -24.24 -7.06 -5.31
CA THR A 121 -25.04 -6.57 -4.18
C THR A 121 -24.13 -5.79 -3.26
N VAL A 122 -24.50 -4.54 -2.94
CA VAL A 122 -23.74 -3.62 -2.09
C VAL A 122 -24.67 -3.01 -1.02
N GLU A 123 -24.13 -2.76 0.18
CA GLU A 123 -24.92 -2.15 1.27
C GLU A 123 -25.25 -0.68 1.00
N THR A 124 -24.36 0.04 0.31
CA THR A 124 -24.59 1.46 -0.02
C THR A 124 -23.67 1.92 -1.15
N LEU A 125 -23.89 3.13 -1.63
CA LEU A 125 -22.97 3.84 -2.52
C LEU A 125 -22.45 5.09 -1.81
N THR A 126 -21.15 5.32 -1.89
CA THR A 126 -20.54 6.58 -1.46
C THR A 126 -20.09 7.38 -2.68
N LEU A 127 -20.54 8.63 -2.77
CA LEU A 127 -20.28 9.56 -3.85
C LEU A 127 -19.44 10.73 -3.32
N VAL A 128 -18.29 10.98 -3.93
CA VAL A 128 -17.46 12.16 -3.64
C VAL A 128 -17.49 13.11 -4.84
N PHE A 129 -17.98 14.32 -4.61
CA PHE A 129 -18.08 15.44 -5.56
C PHE A 129 -16.86 16.37 -5.41
N ASP A 130 -16.97 17.68 -5.64
CA ASP A 130 -15.84 18.60 -5.46
C ASP A 130 -15.64 19.01 -3.99
N ALA A 131 -14.82 18.22 -3.28
CA ALA A 131 -14.43 18.50 -1.90
C ALA A 131 -13.49 19.71 -1.76
N VAL A 132 -12.71 20.05 -2.79
CA VAL A 132 -11.71 21.12 -2.76
C VAL A 132 -12.37 22.51 -2.82
N SER A 133 -13.42 22.67 -3.63
CA SER A 133 -14.22 23.90 -3.66
C SER A 133 -15.48 23.86 -2.79
N GLY A 134 -15.86 22.67 -2.30
CA GLY A 134 -17.10 22.47 -1.56
C GLY A 134 -18.35 22.56 -2.44
N VAL A 135 -18.26 22.11 -3.70
CA VAL A 135 -19.36 22.15 -4.67
C VAL A 135 -19.89 20.74 -4.95
N TYR A 136 -21.20 20.58 -4.82
CA TYR A 136 -21.88 19.29 -4.90
C TYR A 136 -23.29 19.42 -5.51
N PRO A 137 -23.90 18.35 -6.03
CA PRO A 137 -25.31 18.35 -6.40
C PRO A 137 -26.20 18.47 -5.16
N SER A 138 -27.19 19.37 -5.19
CA SER A 138 -28.26 19.44 -4.20
C SER A 138 -29.41 18.46 -4.51
N LYS A 139 -29.46 17.96 -5.76
CA LYS A 139 -30.38 16.90 -6.18
C LYS A 139 -29.73 16.03 -7.26
N LEU A 140 -29.76 14.71 -7.04
CA LEU A 140 -29.34 13.71 -8.03
C LEU A 140 -30.36 12.57 -8.11
N ARG A 141 -30.33 11.80 -9.20
CA ARG A 141 -31.11 10.57 -9.35
C ARG A 141 -30.16 9.40 -9.58
N ILE A 142 -30.38 8.30 -8.88
CA ILE A 142 -29.67 7.04 -9.12
C ILE A 142 -30.67 6.01 -9.60
N THR A 143 -30.35 5.39 -10.73
CA THR A 143 -31.09 4.25 -11.28
C THR A 143 -30.16 3.05 -11.34
N ALA A 144 -30.51 1.95 -10.68
CA ALA A 144 -29.82 0.68 -10.80
C ALA A 144 -30.67 -0.31 -11.59
N LYS A 145 -30.03 -1.13 -12.42
CA LYS A 145 -30.68 -2.11 -13.29
C LYS A 145 -30.03 -3.48 -13.19
N ASN A 146 -30.79 -4.49 -13.59
CA ASN A 146 -30.34 -5.84 -13.90
C ASN A 146 -30.85 -6.17 -15.32
N GLY A 147 -29.96 -6.16 -16.29
CA GLY A 147 -30.31 -6.17 -17.70
C GLY A 147 -31.28 -5.03 -18.06
N ALA A 148 -32.51 -5.38 -18.45
CA ALA A 148 -33.53 -4.40 -18.79
C ALA A 148 -34.39 -3.94 -17.60
N ALA A 149 -34.37 -4.66 -16.48
CA ALA A 149 -35.22 -4.39 -15.32
C ALA A 149 -34.60 -3.31 -14.42
N THR A 150 -35.40 -2.33 -14.00
CA THR A 150 -35.00 -1.36 -12.97
C THR A 150 -35.17 -1.99 -11.59
N VAL A 151 -34.06 -2.13 -10.85
CA VAL A 151 -34.07 -2.65 -9.46
C VAL A 151 -34.16 -1.53 -8.44
N LEU A 152 -33.67 -0.33 -8.77
CA LEU A 152 -33.81 0.86 -7.95
C LEU A 152 -33.92 2.10 -8.84
N GLU A 153 -34.80 3.02 -8.50
CA GLU A 153 -34.80 4.38 -9.02
C GLU A 153 -35.19 5.35 -7.90
N ARG A 154 -34.28 6.24 -7.51
CA ARG A 154 -34.49 7.14 -6.38
C ARG A 154 -33.80 8.48 -6.56
N GLU A 155 -34.42 9.53 -6.04
CA GLU A 155 -33.84 10.86 -5.95
C GLU A 155 -33.20 11.06 -4.57
N TYR A 156 -31.99 11.64 -4.57
CA TYR A 156 -31.22 11.92 -3.38
C TYR A 156 -30.87 13.40 -3.30
N TYR A 157 -30.64 13.88 -2.07
CA TYR A 157 -30.42 15.29 -1.75
C TYR A 157 -29.13 15.46 -0.95
N PRO A 158 -27.95 15.40 -1.60
CA PRO A 158 -26.69 15.59 -0.91
C PRO A 158 -26.61 16.98 -0.27
N ALA A 159 -26.08 17.02 0.95
CA ALA A 159 -25.85 18.24 1.71
C ALA A 159 -24.35 18.59 1.84
N SER A 160 -23.47 17.75 1.28
CA SER A 160 -22.02 17.94 1.34
C SER A 160 -21.35 17.32 0.11
N ALA A 161 -20.05 17.59 -0.08
CA ALA A 161 -19.25 17.00 -1.15
C ALA A 161 -19.01 15.50 -0.99
N SER A 162 -19.21 14.92 0.20
CA SER A 162 -19.25 13.47 0.41
C SER A 162 -20.67 13.05 0.78
N PHE A 163 -21.20 12.04 0.09
CA PHE A 163 -22.59 11.62 0.24
C PHE A 163 -22.71 10.10 0.20
N ILE A 164 -23.34 9.53 1.23
CA ILE A 164 -23.67 8.11 1.32
C ILE A 164 -25.17 7.96 1.04
N THR A 165 -25.55 7.06 0.13
CA THR A 165 -26.97 6.88 -0.24
C THR A 165 -27.80 6.30 0.90
N GLY A 166 -27.19 5.42 1.72
CA GLY A 166 -27.86 4.68 2.80
C GLY A 166 -28.80 3.57 2.33
N ASP A 167 -28.98 3.40 1.02
CA ASP A 167 -29.83 2.37 0.43
C ASP A 167 -28.99 1.15 0.00
N LYS A 168 -29.43 -0.04 0.43
CA LYS A 168 -28.92 -1.34 -0.03
C LYS A 168 -29.34 -1.58 -1.47
N LEU A 169 -28.38 -1.87 -2.34
CA LEU A 169 -28.61 -2.21 -3.74
C LEU A 169 -28.33 -3.70 -3.93
N THR A 170 -29.36 -4.46 -4.26
CA THR A 170 -29.26 -5.90 -4.51
C THR A 170 -29.42 -6.21 -5.99
N ASP A 171 -28.70 -7.23 -6.45
CA ASP A 171 -28.85 -7.83 -7.77
C ASP A 171 -28.83 -6.85 -8.94
N PHE A 172 -27.80 -6.01 -9.04
CA PHE A 172 -27.64 -5.06 -10.16
C PHE A 172 -26.39 -5.37 -11.00
N ASP A 173 -26.45 -5.05 -12.29
CA ASP A 173 -25.33 -5.08 -13.24
C ASP A 173 -25.04 -3.70 -13.86
N CYS A 174 -25.83 -2.69 -13.51
CA CYS A 174 -25.67 -1.33 -14.02
C CYS A 174 -26.18 -0.29 -13.03
N ILE A 175 -25.44 0.81 -12.88
CA ILE A 175 -25.81 2.00 -12.10
C ILE A 175 -25.72 3.23 -13.01
N LYS A 176 -26.73 4.10 -12.97
CA LYS A 176 -26.71 5.42 -13.61
C LYS A 176 -26.95 6.51 -12.57
N ILE A 177 -26.03 7.47 -12.48
CA ILE A 177 -26.09 8.64 -11.59
C ILE A 177 -26.32 9.88 -12.45
N GLU A 178 -27.48 10.52 -12.30
CA GLU A 178 -27.88 11.73 -13.03
C GLU A 178 -27.83 12.95 -12.13
N PHE A 179 -27.15 14.01 -12.57
CA PHE A 179 -27.02 15.28 -11.85
C PHE A 179 -28.18 16.20 -12.23
N ILE A 180 -29.10 16.43 -11.30
CA ILE A 180 -30.33 17.18 -11.58
C ILE A 180 -30.18 18.66 -11.21
N THR A 181 -29.66 18.96 -10.02
CA THR A 181 -29.48 20.34 -9.54
C THR A 181 -28.23 20.45 -8.68
N MET A 182 -27.46 21.51 -8.90
CA MET A 182 -26.23 21.85 -8.17
C MET A 182 -26.51 22.70 -6.93
N SER A 183 -25.60 22.66 -5.96
CA SER A 183 -25.61 23.52 -4.76
C SER A 183 -25.33 24.99 -5.08
N LEU A 184 -24.59 25.26 -6.17
CA LEU A 184 -24.30 26.60 -6.67
C LEU A 184 -24.79 26.77 -8.12
N PRO A 185 -25.23 27.98 -8.51
CA PRO A 185 -25.53 28.29 -9.90
C PRO A 185 -24.24 28.44 -10.72
N TYR A 186 -24.35 28.26 -12.03
CA TYR A 186 -23.24 28.45 -12.97
C TYR A 186 -22.02 27.56 -12.69
N THR A 187 -22.25 26.32 -12.22
CA THR A 187 -21.21 25.31 -12.00
C THR A 187 -21.45 24.04 -12.84
N ARG A 188 -20.40 23.31 -13.16
CA ARG A 188 -20.42 21.98 -13.77
C ARG A 188 -20.71 20.91 -12.72
N ALA A 189 -21.30 19.81 -13.15
CA ALA A 189 -21.39 18.60 -12.35
C ALA A 189 -20.01 17.94 -12.30
N ARG A 190 -19.60 17.53 -11.09
CA ARG A 190 -18.34 16.82 -10.86
C ARG A 190 -18.57 15.60 -10.01
N LEU A 191 -18.05 14.46 -10.43
CA LEU A 191 -17.98 13.24 -9.63
C LEU A 191 -16.53 12.79 -9.59
N GLN A 192 -15.90 13.01 -8.45
CA GLN A 192 -14.50 12.73 -8.22
C GLN A 192 -14.28 11.26 -7.86
N GLN A 193 -15.18 10.67 -7.08
CA GLN A 193 -15.10 9.27 -6.68
C GLN A 193 -16.49 8.63 -6.52
N LEU A 194 -16.59 7.35 -6.85
CA LEU A 194 -17.71 6.47 -6.57
C LEU A 194 -17.16 5.22 -5.86
N MET A 195 -17.60 4.99 -4.62
CA MET A 195 -17.31 3.75 -3.88
C MET A 195 -18.55 2.87 -3.86
N LEU A 196 -18.37 1.60 -4.21
CA LEU A 196 -19.40 0.56 -4.16
C LEU A 196 -19.47 -0.03 -2.75
N GLY A 197 -19.82 0.82 -1.79
CA GLY A 197 -19.78 0.57 -0.36
C GLY A 197 -19.50 1.86 0.40
N TYR A 198 -18.83 1.75 1.54
CA TYR A 198 -18.48 2.89 2.39
C TYR A 198 -17.16 2.65 3.12
N ALA A 199 -16.47 3.74 3.48
CA ALA A 199 -15.32 3.70 4.37
C ALA A 199 -15.80 3.69 5.82
N THR A 200 -15.31 2.73 6.60
CA THR A 200 -15.50 2.68 8.05
C THR A 200 -14.21 3.10 8.74
N GLN A 201 -14.32 4.06 9.65
CA GLN A 201 -13.22 4.44 10.53
C GLN A 201 -13.44 3.78 11.90
N PHE A 202 -12.47 3.01 12.34
CA PHE A 202 -12.37 2.48 13.69
C PHE A 202 -11.38 3.34 14.48
N ASP A 203 -11.79 3.80 15.65
CA ASP A 203 -10.96 4.53 16.61
C ASP A 203 -11.15 3.97 18.02
N GLY A 204 -10.57 4.65 19.02
CA GLY A 204 -10.21 4.10 20.33
C GLY A 204 -11.24 3.18 21.00
N ASP A 205 -12.52 3.54 21.02
CA ASP A 205 -13.55 2.74 21.70
C ASP A 205 -13.98 1.51 20.88
N MET A 206 -13.81 1.57 19.55
CA MET A 206 -14.18 0.48 18.63
C MET A 206 -13.04 -0.52 18.43
N LEU A 207 -11.83 -0.23 18.91
CA LEU A 207 -10.63 -1.02 18.67
C LEU A 207 -10.12 -1.70 19.95
N GLY A 208 -9.84 -3.00 19.83
CA GLY A 208 -9.13 -3.78 20.84
C GLY A 208 -7.61 -3.74 20.64
N GLU A 209 -6.95 -4.90 20.64
CA GLU A 209 -5.51 -4.95 20.37
C GLU A 209 -5.22 -4.68 18.89
N VAL A 210 -4.26 -3.78 18.62
CA VAL A 210 -3.73 -3.53 17.28
C VAL A 210 -2.24 -3.81 17.24
N THR A 211 -1.81 -4.65 16.31
CA THR A 211 -0.39 -4.98 16.09
C THR A 211 0.00 -4.80 14.64
N CYS A 212 1.04 -4.00 14.41
CA CYS A 212 1.71 -3.87 13.11
C CYS A 212 3.07 -4.60 13.16
N LYS A 213 3.42 -5.33 12.10
CA LYS A 213 4.69 -6.04 11.95
C LYS A 213 5.27 -5.80 10.57
N TRP A 214 6.56 -5.48 10.52
CA TRP A 214 7.33 -5.33 9.30
C TRP A 214 8.62 -6.16 9.39
N LYS A 215 8.95 -6.84 8.31
CA LYS A 215 10.16 -7.64 8.17
C LYS A 215 10.75 -7.44 6.80
N LEU A 216 12.06 -7.20 6.75
CA LEU A 216 12.81 -7.05 5.53
C LEU A 216 14.09 -7.86 5.60
N ASP A 217 14.34 -8.70 4.59
CA ASP A 217 15.64 -9.32 4.37
C ASP A 217 16.45 -8.45 3.38
N PRO A 218 17.51 -7.74 3.82
CA PRO A 218 18.29 -6.85 2.95
C PRO A 218 18.94 -7.56 1.76
N ILE A 219 19.11 -8.87 1.84
CA ILE A 219 19.70 -9.69 0.78
C ILE A 219 18.66 -10.54 0.03
N MET A 220 17.37 -10.31 0.28
CA MET A 220 16.23 -10.91 -0.44
C MET A 220 16.22 -12.45 -0.50
N ARG A 221 16.72 -13.14 0.53
CA ARG A 221 16.54 -14.61 0.63
C ARG A 221 15.12 -15.00 0.99
N ARG A 222 14.38 -14.09 1.63
CA ARG A 222 12.97 -14.26 2.01
C ARG A 222 12.18 -13.05 1.52
N LEU A 223 10.91 -13.28 1.20
CA LEU A 223 9.97 -12.18 0.94
C LEU A 223 9.87 -11.28 2.17
N PRO A 224 9.68 -9.97 1.98
CA PRO A 224 9.32 -9.08 3.08
C PRO A 224 7.97 -9.53 3.68
N GLU A 225 7.77 -9.21 4.95
CA GLU A 225 6.49 -9.39 5.64
C GLU A 225 6.00 -8.02 6.07
N THR A 226 4.73 -7.71 5.82
CA THR A 226 4.08 -6.50 6.31
C THR A 226 2.67 -6.90 6.70
N ALA A 227 2.41 -6.92 8.00
CA ALA A 227 1.19 -7.45 8.56
C ALA A 227 0.59 -6.45 9.57
N LEU A 228 -0.72 -6.27 9.47
CA LEU A 228 -1.54 -5.56 10.42
C LEU A 228 -2.56 -6.56 10.99
N THR A 229 -2.71 -6.59 12.30
CA THR A 229 -3.74 -7.36 12.99
C THR A 229 -4.45 -6.42 13.94
N PHE A 230 -5.77 -6.38 13.89
CA PHE A 230 -6.56 -5.50 14.73
C PHE A 230 -7.87 -6.16 15.14
N GLU A 231 -8.32 -5.85 16.34
CA GLU A 231 -9.61 -6.29 16.88
C GLU A 231 -10.61 -5.14 16.79
N VAL A 232 -11.83 -5.45 16.33
CA VAL A 232 -12.94 -4.51 16.24
C VAL A 232 -14.06 -4.99 17.14
N GLU A 233 -14.67 -4.10 17.92
CA GLU A 233 -15.84 -4.42 18.76
C GLU A 233 -16.98 -4.99 17.89
N ASN A 234 -17.53 -6.12 18.33
CA ASN A 234 -18.60 -6.86 17.65
C ASN A 234 -19.76 -7.18 18.61
N SER A 235 -20.04 -6.32 19.58
CA SER A 235 -21.13 -6.54 20.56
C SER A 235 -22.55 -6.55 19.94
N GLY A 236 -22.69 -6.07 18.71
CA GLY A 236 -23.94 -6.06 17.93
C GLY A 236 -24.00 -7.09 16.81
N ASP A 237 -23.12 -8.09 16.81
CA ASP A 237 -23.09 -9.21 15.85
C ASP A 237 -23.02 -8.79 14.36
N ALA A 238 -22.52 -7.58 14.09
CA ALA A 238 -22.46 -7.00 12.74
C ALA A 238 -21.48 -7.75 11.81
N TYR A 239 -20.55 -8.49 12.40
CA TYR A 239 -19.55 -9.28 11.70
C TYR A 239 -19.78 -10.79 11.85
N ASP A 240 -20.94 -11.22 12.34
CA ASP A 240 -21.21 -12.64 12.55
C ASP A 240 -21.71 -13.31 11.26
N PRO A 241 -21.21 -14.51 10.91
CA PRO A 241 -21.52 -15.14 9.62
C PRO A 241 -22.97 -15.63 9.50
N ASP A 242 -23.70 -15.79 10.61
CA ASP A 242 -25.12 -16.17 10.64
C ASP A 242 -26.08 -14.97 10.65
N ASN A 243 -25.57 -13.75 10.84
CA ASN A 243 -26.34 -12.53 10.67
C ASN A 243 -26.65 -12.29 9.18
N PRO A 244 -27.93 -12.22 8.75
CA PRO A 244 -28.30 -12.03 7.35
C PRO A 244 -27.89 -10.67 6.76
N ASP A 245 -27.64 -9.66 7.60
CA ASP A 245 -27.13 -8.34 7.21
C ASP A 245 -25.65 -8.16 7.59
N SER A 246 -24.93 -9.26 7.77
CA SER A 246 -23.51 -9.26 8.15
C SER A 246 -22.61 -8.60 7.12
N LEU A 247 -21.64 -7.84 7.61
CA LEU A 247 -20.56 -7.26 6.80
C LEU A 247 -19.47 -8.30 6.44
N TRP A 248 -19.60 -9.55 6.92
CA TRP A 248 -18.63 -10.63 6.71
C TRP A 248 -18.19 -10.80 5.26
N LYS A 249 -19.12 -10.77 4.30
CA LYS A 249 -18.83 -10.93 2.86
C LYS A 249 -17.80 -9.94 2.35
N TYR A 250 -17.81 -8.71 2.87
CA TYR A 250 -16.86 -7.67 2.46
C TYR A 250 -15.49 -7.86 3.11
N LEU A 251 -15.45 -8.47 4.30
CA LEU A 251 -14.20 -8.74 5.02
C LEU A 251 -13.41 -9.92 4.44
N GLU A 252 -14.04 -10.79 3.64
CA GLU A 252 -13.36 -11.87 2.91
C GLU A 252 -12.66 -11.38 1.63
N GLN A 253 -12.97 -10.16 1.18
CA GLN A 253 -12.33 -9.55 0.03
C GLN A 253 -11.09 -8.75 0.46
N PRO A 254 -10.10 -8.55 -0.43
CA PRO A 254 -8.90 -7.78 -0.13
C PRO A 254 -9.20 -6.27 -0.07
N CYS A 255 -10.00 -5.88 0.91
CA CYS A 255 -10.39 -4.49 1.13
C CYS A 255 -9.20 -3.68 1.65
N PRO A 256 -8.99 -2.45 1.14
CA PRO A 256 -7.94 -1.57 1.63
C PRO A 256 -8.13 -1.19 3.09
N VAL A 257 -7.01 -1.18 3.81
CA VAL A 257 -6.94 -0.75 5.20
C VAL A 257 -5.78 0.23 5.36
N THR A 258 -6.02 1.37 5.99
CA THR A 258 -4.95 2.30 6.38
C THR A 258 -4.91 2.45 7.89
N ALA A 259 -3.71 2.41 8.45
CA ALA A 259 -3.50 2.57 9.89
C ALA A 259 -2.69 3.83 10.17
N HIS A 260 -3.12 4.61 11.16
CA HIS A 260 -2.47 5.84 11.57
C HIS A 260 -2.35 5.89 13.09
N TYR A 261 -1.22 6.40 13.58
CA TYR A 261 -0.98 6.67 15.00
C TYR A 261 -0.98 8.18 15.24
N GLY A 262 -1.83 8.63 16.16
CA GLY A 262 -1.94 10.01 16.61
C GLY A 262 -1.25 10.22 17.95
N MET A 263 -0.52 11.32 18.09
CA MET A 263 0.03 11.74 19.37
C MET A 263 -0.29 13.22 19.61
N PRO A 264 -1.00 13.55 20.70
CA PRO A 264 -1.16 14.92 21.14
C PRO A 264 0.20 15.58 21.35
N CYS A 265 0.50 16.61 20.58
CA CYS A 265 1.72 17.39 20.72
C CYS A 265 1.45 18.86 20.39
N GLY A 266 2.25 19.75 20.98
CA GLY A 266 1.99 21.19 20.92
C GLY A 266 1.13 21.69 22.10
N ALA A 267 0.91 23.00 22.14
CA ALA A 267 0.18 23.69 23.22
C ALA A 267 -1.35 23.63 23.06
N ASP A 268 -1.84 23.37 21.85
CA ASP A 268 -3.25 23.23 21.49
C ASP A 268 -3.80 21.82 21.80
N GLY A 269 -2.92 20.85 22.04
CA GLY A 269 -3.29 19.47 22.35
C GLY A 269 -3.77 18.67 21.13
N ALA A 270 -3.60 19.20 19.92
CA ALA A 270 -4.00 18.50 18.70
C ALA A 270 -3.10 17.28 18.44
N ALA A 271 -3.71 16.18 17.98
CA ALA A 271 -2.95 15.00 17.59
C ALA A 271 -2.23 15.23 16.26
N GLN A 272 -0.91 15.02 16.25
CA GLN A 272 -0.16 14.85 15.00
C GLN A 272 -0.15 13.38 14.63
N TRP A 273 -0.47 13.11 13.36
CA TRP A 273 -0.70 11.77 12.84
C TRP A 273 0.51 11.27 12.04
N VAL A 274 0.88 10.02 12.28
CA VAL A 274 1.89 9.28 11.54
C VAL A 274 1.24 8.08 10.88
N SER A 275 1.43 7.95 9.57
CA SER A 275 0.99 6.76 8.83
C SER A 275 1.77 5.54 9.31
N LEU A 276 1.06 4.50 9.74
CA LEU A 276 1.64 3.19 10.02
C LEU A 276 1.73 2.36 8.74
N GLY A 277 0.85 2.59 7.77
CA GLY A 277 0.96 2.01 6.43
C GLY A 277 -0.39 1.77 5.78
N ARG A 278 -0.33 1.38 4.52
CA ARG A 278 -1.46 0.85 3.74
C ARG A 278 -1.35 -0.66 3.63
N TYR A 279 -2.47 -1.31 3.87
CA TYR A 279 -2.64 -2.76 3.93
C TYR A 279 -3.90 -3.17 3.14
N TYR A 280 -4.08 -4.46 2.97
CA TYR A 280 -5.26 -5.09 2.37
C TYR A 280 -5.71 -6.23 3.27
N LEU A 281 -7.00 -6.38 3.54
CA LEU A 281 -7.49 -7.51 4.32
C LEU A 281 -7.04 -8.83 3.69
N THR A 282 -6.55 -9.73 4.53
CA THR A 282 -6.02 -11.03 4.14
C THR A 282 -6.54 -12.10 5.08
N GLY A 283 -7.19 -13.10 4.52
CA GLY A 283 -7.75 -14.21 5.28
C GLY A 283 -9.12 -13.90 5.88
N GLN A 284 -9.69 -14.90 6.55
CA GLN A 284 -11.02 -14.79 7.12
C GLN A 284 -11.01 -14.06 8.47
N PRO A 285 -12.04 -13.25 8.78
CA PRO A 285 -12.22 -12.69 10.10
C PRO A 285 -12.32 -13.80 11.15
N GLN A 286 -11.83 -13.54 12.35
CA GLN A 286 -11.95 -14.49 13.46
C GLN A 286 -12.83 -13.86 14.53
N VAL A 287 -14.07 -14.35 14.64
CA VAL A 287 -14.99 -13.89 15.68
C VAL A 287 -14.57 -14.50 17.02
N SER A 288 -14.40 -13.63 18.00
CA SER A 288 -14.25 -13.93 19.42
C SER A 288 -15.37 -13.19 20.16
N ASP A 289 -15.89 -13.75 21.25
CA ASP A 289 -17.00 -13.23 22.08
C ASP A 289 -17.55 -11.84 21.67
N ILE A 290 -16.89 -10.75 22.06
CA ILE A 290 -17.29 -9.36 21.74
C ILE A 290 -16.36 -8.64 20.74
N PHE A 291 -15.43 -9.35 20.08
CA PHE A 291 -14.46 -8.78 19.15
C PHE A 291 -14.28 -9.63 17.90
N VAL A 292 -14.16 -9.00 16.74
CA VAL A 292 -13.68 -9.66 15.51
C VAL A 292 -12.23 -9.31 15.27
N THR A 293 -11.37 -10.32 15.11
CA THR A 293 -9.97 -10.12 14.72
C THR A 293 -9.85 -10.12 13.20
N LEU A 294 -9.31 -9.02 12.67
CA LEU A 294 -9.03 -8.84 11.25
C LEU A 294 -7.52 -8.85 11.02
N LYS A 295 -7.12 -9.47 9.91
CA LYS A 295 -5.72 -9.52 9.46
C LYS A 295 -5.62 -8.85 8.11
N ALA A 296 -4.57 -8.07 7.93
CA ALA A 296 -4.28 -7.39 6.68
C ALA A 296 -2.79 -7.52 6.36
N GLY A 297 -2.49 -7.66 5.08
CA GLY A 297 -1.15 -7.78 4.52
C GLY A 297 -0.82 -6.61 3.58
N SER A 298 0.32 -6.69 2.93
CA SER A 298 0.71 -5.78 1.87
C SER A 298 0.13 -6.18 0.52
N VAL A 299 0.31 -5.33 -0.51
CA VAL A 299 -0.04 -5.72 -1.89
C VAL A 299 0.70 -6.98 -2.35
N LEU A 300 1.90 -7.27 -1.82
CA LEU A 300 2.66 -8.49 -2.15
C LEU A 300 1.92 -9.77 -1.72
N ASP A 301 1.10 -9.69 -0.68
CA ASP A 301 0.32 -10.83 -0.18
C ASP A 301 -0.86 -11.17 -1.11
N LEU A 302 -1.25 -10.24 -1.99
CA LEU A 302 -2.25 -10.46 -3.04
C LEU A 302 -1.65 -11.12 -4.29
N LEU A 303 -0.34 -11.02 -4.51
CA LEU A 303 0.35 -11.49 -5.73
C LEU A 303 0.71 -12.99 -5.68
N THR A 304 -0.29 -13.81 -5.37
CA THR A 304 -0.14 -15.27 -5.18
C THR A 304 -0.32 -16.07 -6.47
N ASP A 305 -0.97 -15.50 -7.48
CA ASP A 305 -1.17 -16.15 -8.78
C ASP A 305 0.16 -16.50 -9.47
N ILE A 306 0.16 -17.64 -10.16
CA ILE A 306 1.33 -18.12 -10.88
C ILE A 306 1.61 -17.23 -12.09
N CYS A 307 2.85 -16.78 -12.18
CA CYS A 307 3.33 -15.98 -13.29
C CYS A 307 3.23 -16.74 -14.62
N THR A 308 2.55 -16.14 -15.58
CA THR A 308 2.45 -16.59 -16.98
C THR A 308 3.24 -15.71 -17.94
N ILE A 309 3.73 -14.57 -17.45
CA ILE A 309 4.48 -13.60 -18.22
C ILE A 309 5.90 -14.07 -18.40
N ASP A 310 6.41 -13.96 -19.62
CA ASP A 310 7.84 -14.10 -19.89
C ASP A 310 8.45 -15.48 -19.54
N THR A 311 7.61 -16.52 -19.39
CA THR A 311 8.01 -17.85 -18.93
C THR A 311 8.66 -18.72 -20.00
N GLU A 312 8.56 -18.35 -21.26
CA GLU A 312 9.09 -19.15 -22.39
C GLU A 312 10.20 -18.42 -23.16
N THR A 313 10.46 -17.14 -22.85
CA THR A 313 11.43 -16.34 -23.60
C THR A 313 12.83 -16.49 -23.04
N THR A 314 13.78 -16.67 -23.96
CA THR A 314 15.23 -16.73 -23.68
C THR A 314 15.98 -15.54 -24.28
N ALA A 315 15.24 -14.56 -24.81
CA ALA A 315 15.83 -13.33 -25.32
C ALA A 315 16.40 -12.49 -24.17
N SER A 316 17.55 -11.85 -24.41
CA SER A 316 18.15 -10.96 -23.43
C SER A 316 17.25 -9.74 -23.19
N ARG A 317 17.03 -9.41 -21.91
CA ARG A 317 16.25 -8.26 -21.45
C ARG A 317 16.81 -7.71 -20.16
N SER A 318 16.53 -6.45 -19.86
CA SER A 318 16.87 -5.89 -18.56
C SER A 318 15.94 -6.41 -17.47
N LEU A 319 16.45 -6.47 -16.24
CA LEU A 319 15.65 -6.77 -15.06
C LEU A 319 14.58 -5.70 -14.81
N TYR A 320 14.80 -4.47 -15.25
CA TYR A 320 13.80 -3.40 -15.20
C TYR A 320 12.58 -3.72 -16.06
N MET A 321 12.81 -4.10 -17.32
CA MET A 321 11.74 -4.45 -18.24
C MET A 321 11.01 -5.72 -17.78
N ALA A 322 11.75 -6.72 -17.28
CA ALA A 322 11.14 -7.91 -16.68
C ALA A 322 10.26 -7.55 -15.47
N ALA A 323 10.72 -6.67 -14.56
CA ALA A 323 9.92 -6.23 -13.42
C ALA A 323 8.65 -5.50 -13.88
N GLN A 324 8.73 -4.61 -14.87
CA GLN A 324 7.55 -3.91 -15.39
C GLN A 324 6.52 -4.88 -15.97
N ASN A 325 6.94 -5.80 -16.84
CA ASN A 325 6.06 -6.80 -17.45
C ASN A 325 5.36 -7.65 -16.39
N ILE A 326 6.08 -8.03 -15.34
CA ILE A 326 5.55 -8.82 -14.23
C ILE A 326 4.52 -8.04 -13.43
N LEU A 327 4.81 -6.79 -13.10
CA LEU A 327 3.89 -5.92 -12.36
C LEU A 327 2.63 -5.60 -13.19
N ASP A 328 2.78 -5.38 -14.49
CA ASP A 328 1.68 -5.14 -15.43
C ASP A 328 0.81 -6.40 -15.59
N GLY A 329 1.44 -7.57 -15.80
CA GLY A 329 0.73 -8.84 -15.94
C GLY A 329 0.07 -9.34 -14.64
N ALA A 330 0.62 -8.95 -13.49
CA ALA A 330 -0.02 -9.16 -12.19
C ALA A 330 -1.20 -8.21 -11.94
N GLY A 331 -1.42 -7.22 -12.81
CA GLY A 331 -2.53 -6.29 -12.73
C GLY A 331 -2.45 -5.34 -11.54
N ILE A 332 -1.26 -5.04 -11.00
CA ILE A 332 -1.10 -4.16 -9.83
C ILE A 332 -1.70 -2.78 -10.06
N SER A 333 -1.65 -2.30 -11.30
CA SER A 333 -2.27 -1.03 -11.68
C SER A 333 -3.79 -1.00 -11.55
N THR A 334 -4.42 -2.18 -11.46
CA THR A 334 -5.86 -2.37 -11.23
C THR A 334 -6.20 -2.71 -9.77
N LEU A 335 -5.20 -2.95 -8.91
CA LEU A 335 -5.42 -3.27 -7.49
C LEU A 335 -5.73 -2.02 -6.65
N TYR A 336 -5.33 -0.84 -7.10
CA TYR A 336 -5.67 0.47 -6.53
C TYR A 336 -5.36 1.52 -7.59
N SER A 337 -6.15 2.58 -7.74
CA SER A 337 -5.80 3.67 -8.67
C SER A 337 -5.65 5.00 -7.93
N GLY A 338 -4.54 5.68 -8.20
CA GLY A 338 -4.10 6.91 -7.52
C GLY A 338 -2.79 6.72 -6.74
N GLY A 339 -1.90 7.70 -6.83
CA GLY A 339 -0.56 7.65 -6.22
C GLY A 339 0.48 6.86 -7.02
N THR A 340 1.73 6.85 -6.55
CA THR A 340 2.80 6.05 -7.15
C THR A 340 2.59 4.59 -6.75
N GLN A 341 2.21 3.73 -7.69
CA GLN A 341 1.92 2.32 -7.38
C GLN A 341 3.18 1.45 -7.28
N ARG A 342 4.24 1.88 -7.97
CA ARG A 342 5.48 1.13 -8.06
C ARG A 342 6.66 2.06 -8.20
N VAL A 343 7.76 1.71 -7.54
CA VAL A 343 9.04 2.40 -7.64
C VAL A 343 10.10 1.38 -7.98
N LEU A 344 10.66 1.47 -9.17
CA LEU A 344 11.73 0.60 -9.64
C LEU A 344 13.02 1.38 -9.75
N TRP A 345 14.10 0.85 -9.18
CA TRP A 345 15.42 1.44 -9.31
C TRP A 345 15.91 1.44 -10.77
N ASP A 346 16.30 2.60 -11.28
CA ASP A 346 16.78 2.73 -12.66
C ASP A 346 18.01 1.86 -12.97
N GLY A 347 18.83 1.53 -11.97
CA GLY A 347 19.99 0.64 -12.16
C GLY A 347 19.63 -0.78 -12.61
N LEU A 348 18.38 -1.22 -12.42
CA LEU A 348 17.86 -2.48 -12.97
C LEU A 348 17.97 -2.54 -14.51
N LYS A 349 18.04 -1.39 -15.19
CA LYS A 349 18.21 -1.33 -16.66
C LYS A 349 19.58 -1.85 -17.11
N ASN A 350 20.59 -1.76 -16.23
CA ASN A 350 21.96 -2.16 -16.52
C ASN A 350 22.24 -3.64 -16.24
N ILE A 351 21.27 -4.35 -15.67
CA ILE A 351 21.40 -5.77 -15.33
C ILE A 351 20.48 -6.54 -16.28
N THR A 352 21.05 -7.40 -17.10
CA THR A 352 20.30 -8.18 -18.09
C THR A 352 20.24 -9.65 -17.73
N THR A 353 19.19 -10.32 -18.19
CA THR A 353 19.07 -11.77 -18.09
C THR A 353 18.49 -12.35 -19.38
N THR A 354 18.93 -13.56 -19.72
CA THR A 354 18.34 -14.42 -20.77
C THR A 354 17.41 -15.48 -20.18
N ALA A 355 17.20 -15.48 -18.86
CA ALA A 355 16.40 -16.50 -18.21
C ALA A 355 14.91 -16.34 -18.53
N PRO A 356 14.20 -17.44 -18.84
CA PRO A 356 12.74 -17.48 -18.75
C PRO A 356 12.31 -17.16 -17.32
N MET A 357 11.17 -16.49 -17.16
CA MET A 357 10.63 -16.25 -15.84
C MET A 357 10.15 -17.58 -15.21
N PRO A 358 10.48 -17.87 -13.94
CA PRO A 358 9.99 -19.08 -13.28
C PRO A 358 8.45 -19.10 -13.20
N LYS A 359 7.86 -20.29 -13.39
CA LYS A 359 6.42 -20.53 -13.15
C LYS A 359 6.14 -20.60 -11.65
N LYS A 360 6.26 -19.46 -10.99
CA LYS A 360 6.11 -19.24 -9.55
C LYS A 360 5.12 -18.09 -9.31
N PRO A 361 4.59 -17.91 -8.08
CA PRO A 361 3.80 -16.74 -7.74
C PRO A 361 4.48 -15.43 -8.16
N TYR A 362 3.72 -14.45 -8.65
CA TYR A 362 4.25 -13.16 -9.10
C TYR A 362 5.18 -12.49 -8.07
N ARG A 363 4.84 -12.56 -6.78
CA ARG A 363 5.71 -12.08 -5.68
C ARG A 363 7.08 -12.76 -5.62
N GLU A 364 7.16 -14.07 -5.88
CA GLU A 364 8.42 -14.81 -5.91
C GLU A 364 9.26 -14.42 -7.15
N CYS A 365 8.61 -14.20 -8.30
CA CYS A 365 9.29 -13.69 -9.49
C CYS A 365 9.92 -12.31 -9.24
N LEU A 366 9.20 -11.41 -8.58
CA LEU A 366 9.71 -10.09 -8.17
C LEU A 366 10.86 -10.22 -7.17
N GLN A 367 10.78 -11.17 -6.23
CA GLN A 367 11.88 -11.48 -5.32
C GLN A 367 13.13 -11.92 -6.09
N TYR A 368 13.00 -12.82 -7.07
CA TYR A 368 14.14 -13.24 -7.89
C TYR A 368 14.78 -12.08 -8.63
N ILE A 369 13.97 -11.15 -9.16
CA ILE A 369 14.48 -9.95 -9.82
C ILE A 369 15.24 -9.06 -8.83
N ALA A 370 14.64 -8.76 -7.67
CA ALA A 370 15.28 -7.94 -6.64
C ALA A 370 16.59 -8.58 -6.14
N HIS A 371 16.58 -9.89 -5.88
CA HIS A 371 17.74 -10.65 -5.44
C HIS A 371 18.88 -10.65 -6.47
N ALA A 372 18.57 -10.87 -7.76
CA ALA A 372 19.57 -10.82 -8.83
C ALA A 372 20.17 -9.41 -8.97
N ALA A 373 19.35 -8.37 -8.79
CA ALA A 373 19.78 -6.98 -8.85
C ALA A 373 20.54 -6.52 -7.60
N GLY A 374 20.41 -7.23 -6.47
CA GLY A 374 20.90 -6.75 -5.19
C GLY A 374 20.09 -5.64 -4.56
N CYS A 375 18.83 -5.56 -4.93
CA CYS A 375 17.85 -4.65 -4.37
C CYS A 375 17.03 -5.36 -3.29
N ALA A 376 16.40 -4.59 -2.42
CA ALA A 376 15.32 -5.03 -1.57
C ALA A 376 13.98 -4.85 -2.30
N LEU A 377 13.08 -5.83 -2.12
CA LEU A 377 11.67 -5.75 -2.45
C LEU A 377 10.92 -5.46 -1.15
N TYR A 378 10.10 -4.41 -1.15
CA TYR A 378 9.25 -4.03 -0.02
C TYR A 378 8.07 -3.19 -0.51
N THR A 379 7.13 -2.93 0.38
CA THR A 379 6.07 -1.94 0.16
C THR A 379 6.29 -0.74 1.06
N ASP A 380 6.21 0.47 0.50
CA ASP A 380 6.28 1.67 1.32
C ASP A 380 4.97 1.91 2.11
N ARG A 381 4.93 2.97 2.92
CA ARG A 381 3.76 3.26 3.75
C ARG A 381 2.54 3.75 2.98
N ASP A 382 2.74 4.25 1.77
CA ASP A 382 1.64 4.64 0.88
C ASP A 382 1.07 3.40 0.14
N GLY A 383 1.74 2.26 0.25
CA GLY A 383 1.36 0.98 -0.34
C GLY A 383 2.02 0.69 -1.69
N ALA A 384 2.97 1.54 -2.12
CA ALA A 384 3.68 1.36 -3.38
C ALA A 384 4.65 0.17 -3.28
N LEU A 385 4.72 -0.64 -4.34
CA LEU A 385 5.69 -1.72 -4.42
C LEU A 385 7.04 -1.18 -4.90
N CYS A 386 8.06 -1.37 -4.07
CA CYS A 386 9.40 -0.82 -4.29
C CYS A 386 10.43 -1.91 -4.53
N ILE A 387 11.20 -1.80 -5.62
CA ILE A 387 12.44 -2.54 -5.84
C ILE A 387 13.58 -1.54 -5.86
N MET A 388 14.25 -1.40 -4.72
CA MET A 388 15.26 -0.36 -4.49
C MET A 388 16.52 -0.92 -3.85
N PRO A 389 17.71 -0.34 -4.11
CA PRO A 389 18.91 -0.70 -3.37
C PRO A 389 18.69 -0.42 -1.88
N VAL A 390 19.26 -1.27 -1.03
CA VAL A 390 19.20 -1.09 0.42
C VAL A 390 20.02 0.14 0.82
N SER A 391 19.43 1.04 1.63
CA SER A 391 20.14 2.21 2.14
C SER A 391 21.39 1.82 2.92
N THR A 392 22.51 2.48 2.66
CA THR A 392 23.77 2.33 3.42
C THR A 392 24.00 3.46 4.41
N GLN A 393 23.11 4.45 4.45
CA GLN A 393 23.27 5.62 5.32
C GLN A 393 22.65 5.36 6.70
N PRO A 394 23.39 5.62 7.79
CA PRO A 394 22.84 5.56 9.14
C PRO A 394 21.83 6.69 9.36
N ASN A 395 20.71 6.34 9.98
CA ASN A 395 19.74 7.29 10.50
C ASN A 395 20.27 7.91 11.79
N SER A 396 19.86 9.15 12.08
CA SER A 396 20.25 9.87 13.30
C SER A 396 19.53 9.37 14.57
N LEU A 397 19.07 8.12 14.59
CA LEU A 397 18.38 7.51 15.72
C LEU A 397 19.35 6.71 16.57
N TYR A 398 19.34 7.00 17.87
CA TYR A 398 20.11 6.30 18.88
C TYR A 398 19.17 5.66 19.90
N MET A 399 19.33 4.35 20.11
CA MET A 399 18.56 3.56 21.07
C MET A 399 19.42 3.25 22.29
N ASP A 400 19.17 3.96 23.39
CA ASP A 400 19.84 3.78 24.67
C ASP A 400 18.98 3.01 25.69
N PHE A 401 19.54 2.73 26.86
CA PHE A 401 18.82 2.03 27.93
C PHE A 401 17.66 2.84 28.55
N ASP A 402 17.57 4.15 28.32
CA ASP A 402 16.43 4.96 28.77
C ASP A 402 15.22 4.82 27.82
N THR A 403 15.51 4.60 26.54
CA THR A 403 14.53 4.36 25.48
C THR A 403 14.06 2.90 25.44
N LEU A 404 14.98 1.96 25.69
CA LEU A 404 14.70 0.54 25.77
C LEU A 404 13.96 0.18 27.06
N LEU A 405 13.05 -0.79 26.99
CA LEU A 405 12.35 -1.33 28.15
C LEU A 405 13.17 -2.40 28.88
N GLN A 406 14.11 -3.02 28.17
CA GLN A 406 15.04 -3.99 28.71
C GLN A 406 16.36 -3.99 27.94
N LYS A 407 17.41 -4.50 28.57
CA LYS A 407 18.72 -4.65 27.91
C LYS A 407 18.59 -5.61 26.70
N PRO A 408 19.21 -5.30 25.54
CA PRO A 408 19.14 -6.16 24.37
C PRO A 408 19.59 -7.59 24.65
N THR A 409 18.91 -8.55 24.02
CA THR A 409 19.33 -9.95 23.97
C THR A 409 20.15 -10.17 22.70
N VAL A 410 21.37 -10.70 22.83
CA VAL A 410 22.28 -10.90 21.71
C VAL A 410 22.39 -12.38 21.39
N THR A 411 22.21 -12.71 20.12
CA THR A 411 22.45 -14.06 19.56
C THR A 411 23.49 -13.97 18.44
N LYS A 412 24.19 -15.08 18.18
CA LYS A 412 25.17 -15.17 17.09
C LYS A 412 24.70 -16.15 16.02
N THR A 413 24.75 -15.74 14.77
CA THR A 413 24.53 -16.64 13.63
C THR A 413 25.74 -17.55 13.41
N ALA A 414 25.54 -18.62 12.64
CA ALA A 414 26.60 -19.54 12.24
C ALA A 414 27.74 -18.80 11.52
N ALA A 415 28.98 -19.30 11.68
CA ALA A 415 30.12 -18.82 10.91
C ALA A 415 29.95 -19.18 9.44
N LEU A 416 30.45 -18.34 8.53
CA LEU A 416 30.36 -18.53 7.09
C LEU A 416 31.73 -18.89 6.51
N SER A 417 31.79 -19.92 5.65
CA SER A 417 33.00 -20.31 4.93
C SER A 417 33.07 -19.71 3.53
N ARG A 418 31.96 -19.79 2.79
CA ARG A 418 31.82 -19.25 1.43
C ARG A 418 30.35 -19.07 1.07
N VAL A 419 30.11 -18.25 0.05
CA VAL A 419 28.83 -18.16 -0.64
C VAL A 419 29.01 -18.67 -2.06
N VAL A 420 28.19 -19.64 -2.46
CA VAL A 420 28.20 -20.23 -3.80
C VAL A 420 26.97 -19.75 -4.55
N CYS A 421 27.14 -19.09 -5.68
CA CYS A 421 26.05 -18.68 -6.55
C CYS A 421 26.00 -19.57 -7.79
N LYS A 422 24.83 -20.13 -8.08
CA LYS A 422 24.58 -20.82 -9.35
C LYS A 422 24.40 -19.78 -10.46
N VAL A 423 25.03 -20.03 -11.60
CA VAL A 423 24.86 -19.27 -12.84
C VAL A 423 24.15 -20.16 -13.83
N TYR A 424 23.03 -19.70 -14.35
CA TYR A 424 22.19 -20.45 -15.27
C TYR A 424 22.50 -20.12 -16.72
N THR A 425 22.56 -21.15 -17.57
CA THR A 425 22.62 -21.01 -19.03
C THR A 425 21.46 -21.78 -19.65
N TYR A 426 20.62 -21.09 -20.40
CA TYR A 426 19.39 -21.67 -20.99
C TYR A 426 19.59 -21.96 -22.47
N ALA A 427 19.44 -23.23 -22.85
CA ALA A 427 19.32 -23.63 -24.27
C ALA A 427 17.88 -23.47 -24.76
N SER A 428 16.90 -23.66 -23.87
CA SER A 428 15.48 -23.37 -24.07
C SER A 428 14.82 -23.06 -22.73
N ALA A 429 13.54 -22.70 -22.73
CA ALA A 429 12.80 -22.41 -21.50
C ALA A 429 12.76 -23.59 -20.50
N THR A 430 12.90 -24.82 -21.00
CA THR A 430 12.84 -26.06 -20.20
C THR A 430 14.20 -26.76 -20.03
N GLN A 431 15.24 -26.28 -20.71
CA GLN A 431 16.59 -26.87 -20.67
C GLN A 431 17.61 -25.83 -20.21
N ALA A 432 18.06 -26.01 -18.96
CA ALA A 432 19.08 -25.18 -18.35
C ALA A 432 20.27 -26.03 -17.88
N SER A 433 21.46 -25.45 -17.95
CA SER A 433 22.67 -25.96 -17.30
C SER A 433 23.17 -24.93 -16.30
N THR A 434 23.94 -25.38 -15.30
CA THR A 434 24.47 -24.50 -14.26
C THR A 434 25.95 -24.72 -14.03
N HIS A 435 26.69 -23.64 -13.83
CA HIS A 435 27.98 -23.66 -13.14
C HIS A 435 27.92 -22.78 -11.89
N THR A 436 28.99 -22.75 -11.09
CA THR A 436 29.01 -21.99 -9.84
C THR A 436 30.13 -20.96 -9.80
N VAL A 437 29.81 -19.81 -9.21
CA VAL A 437 30.76 -18.76 -8.86
C VAL A 437 30.78 -18.65 -7.34
N THR A 438 31.97 -18.55 -6.74
CA THR A 438 32.12 -18.59 -5.28
C THR A 438 32.76 -17.31 -4.75
N ALA A 439 32.15 -16.74 -3.70
CA ALA A 439 32.75 -15.72 -2.85
C ALA A 439 33.21 -16.35 -1.54
N ALA A 440 34.52 -16.60 -1.41
CA ALA A 440 35.10 -17.18 -0.20
C ALA A 440 35.27 -16.15 0.93
N VAL A 441 35.18 -16.62 2.17
CA VAL A 441 35.59 -15.89 3.38
C VAL A 441 37.06 -16.17 3.66
N GLN A 442 37.86 -15.12 3.89
CA GLN A 442 39.25 -15.29 4.27
C GLN A 442 39.35 -15.87 5.69
N ASN A 443 40.22 -16.87 5.88
CA ASN A 443 40.46 -17.52 7.16
C ASN A 443 39.19 -18.06 7.85
N ALA A 444 38.28 -18.67 7.06
CA ALA A 444 37.06 -19.27 7.59
C ALA A 444 37.34 -20.29 8.71
N GLU A 445 36.52 -20.24 9.75
CA GLU A 445 36.57 -21.21 10.86
C GLU A 445 36.34 -22.64 10.35
N PRO A 446 37.06 -23.66 10.87
CA PRO A 446 36.79 -25.05 10.53
C PRO A 446 35.33 -25.44 10.85
N GLY A 447 34.60 -25.99 9.88
CA GLY A 447 33.19 -26.33 10.03
C GLY A 447 32.20 -25.18 9.80
N ALA A 448 32.67 -24.00 9.35
CA ALA A 448 31.79 -22.90 8.98
C ALA A 448 30.86 -23.24 7.81
N ALA A 449 29.63 -22.72 7.86
CA ALA A 449 28.55 -23.03 6.92
C ALA A 449 28.83 -22.49 5.52
N GLU A 450 28.31 -23.19 4.50
CA GLU A 450 28.27 -22.73 3.12
C GLU A 450 26.86 -22.23 2.80
N GLU A 451 26.74 -21.02 2.24
CA GLU A 451 25.46 -20.47 1.79
C GLU A 451 25.34 -20.62 0.27
N THR A 452 24.19 -21.08 -0.22
CA THR A 452 23.94 -21.22 -1.66
C THR A 452 22.91 -20.20 -2.16
N ILE A 453 23.27 -19.44 -3.19
CA ILE A 453 22.36 -18.61 -3.96
C ILE A 453 21.86 -19.42 -5.15
N ASP A 454 20.56 -19.69 -5.14
CA ASP A 454 19.85 -20.37 -6.22
C ASP A 454 18.79 -19.43 -6.82
N ASN A 455 19.18 -18.68 -7.85
CA ASN A 455 18.31 -17.74 -8.53
C ASN A 455 18.39 -17.98 -10.05
N PRO A 456 17.32 -18.52 -10.67
CA PRO A 456 17.26 -18.79 -12.11
C PRO A 456 17.56 -17.57 -13.00
N LEU A 457 17.30 -16.36 -12.51
CA LEU A 457 17.51 -15.13 -13.28
C LEU A 457 18.99 -14.71 -13.39
N ILE A 458 19.89 -15.33 -12.62
CA ILE A 458 21.32 -15.02 -12.67
C ILE A 458 21.97 -15.84 -13.80
N THR A 459 22.25 -15.16 -14.91
CA THR A 459 22.78 -15.76 -16.16
C THR A 459 24.18 -15.26 -16.53
N SER A 460 24.83 -14.49 -15.64
CA SER A 460 26.17 -13.92 -15.85
C SER A 460 27.03 -14.07 -14.60
N ASP A 461 28.30 -14.44 -14.80
CA ASP A 461 29.30 -14.56 -13.74
C ASP A 461 29.52 -13.26 -12.97
N ALA A 462 29.45 -12.11 -13.65
CA ALA A 462 29.62 -10.81 -13.01
C ALA A 462 28.49 -10.52 -12.00
N VAL A 463 27.24 -10.80 -12.39
CA VAL A 463 26.05 -10.65 -11.53
C VAL A 463 26.11 -11.66 -10.38
N ALA A 464 26.49 -12.90 -10.67
CA ALA A 464 26.62 -13.95 -9.67
C ALA A 464 27.68 -13.64 -8.61
N LEU A 465 28.85 -13.14 -9.03
CA LEU A 465 29.91 -12.73 -8.11
C LEU A 465 29.47 -11.57 -7.23
N ALA A 466 28.84 -10.53 -7.82
CA ALA A 466 28.35 -9.38 -7.07
C ALA A 466 27.28 -9.78 -6.04
N ALA A 467 26.36 -10.69 -6.42
CA ALA A 467 25.36 -11.24 -5.51
C ALA A 467 26.00 -12.05 -4.37
N ALA A 468 26.93 -12.95 -4.70
CA ALA A 468 27.64 -13.77 -3.72
C ALA A 468 28.45 -12.92 -2.73
N GLN A 469 29.16 -11.89 -3.20
CA GLN A 469 29.92 -10.97 -2.35
C GLN A 469 29.01 -10.19 -1.40
N ARG A 470 27.89 -9.66 -1.90
CA ARG A 470 26.93 -8.93 -1.05
C ARG A 470 26.34 -9.80 0.05
N VAL A 471 25.93 -11.03 -0.29
CA VAL A 471 25.41 -12.00 0.68
C VAL A 471 26.49 -12.36 1.69
N ARG A 472 27.73 -12.60 1.23
CA ARG A 472 28.88 -12.88 2.11
C ARG A 472 29.08 -11.73 3.10
N ASP A 473 29.21 -10.50 2.61
CA ASP A 473 29.54 -9.33 3.42
C ASP A 473 28.46 -9.06 4.47
N TYR A 474 27.18 -9.25 4.12
CA TYR A 474 26.08 -9.17 5.08
C TYR A 474 26.11 -10.29 6.13
N LEU A 475 26.45 -11.53 5.73
CA LEU A 475 26.47 -12.70 6.62
C LEU A 475 27.73 -12.78 7.50
N LEU A 476 28.79 -12.04 7.18
CA LEU A 476 29.99 -11.92 8.03
C LEU A 476 29.68 -11.26 9.38
N PHE A 477 28.75 -10.32 9.42
CA PHE A 477 28.21 -9.81 10.68
C PHE A 477 27.33 -10.88 11.30
N ARG A 478 27.65 -11.30 12.53
CA ARG A 478 26.99 -12.45 13.19
C ARG A 478 26.08 -12.06 14.34
N ASN A 479 26.27 -10.87 14.91
CA ASN A 479 25.50 -10.44 16.07
C ASN A 479 24.09 -9.99 15.64
N VAL A 480 23.09 -10.57 16.30
CA VAL A 480 21.67 -10.21 16.14
C VAL A 480 21.14 -9.80 17.51
N TYR A 481 20.55 -8.62 17.56
CA TYR A 481 20.03 -7.98 18.76
C TYR A 481 18.50 -8.00 18.73
N ALA A 482 17.89 -8.54 19.77
CA ALA A 482 16.45 -8.44 20.02
C ALA A 482 16.20 -7.42 21.13
N CYS A 483 15.34 -6.43 20.84
CA CYS A 483 15.09 -5.29 21.71
C CYS A 483 13.59 -5.08 21.91
N GLU A 484 13.19 -4.68 23.11
CA GLU A 484 11.85 -4.18 23.43
C GLU A 484 11.97 -2.74 23.91
N TYR A 485 11.08 -1.88 23.44
CA TYR A 485 11.17 -0.44 23.65
C TYR A 485 9.79 0.22 23.65
N ARG A 486 9.76 1.52 23.92
CA ARG A 486 8.51 2.29 24.09
C ARG A 486 7.71 2.54 22.81
N GLY A 487 8.13 2.02 21.65
CA GLY A 487 7.43 2.20 20.37
C GLY A 487 7.68 3.57 19.73
N LEU A 488 8.21 3.57 18.51
CA LEU A 488 8.45 4.73 17.66
C LEU A 488 7.80 4.47 16.30
N PRO A 489 6.70 5.16 15.97
CA PRO A 489 5.97 4.95 14.71
C PRO A 489 6.83 5.11 13.45
N ALA A 490 7.78 6.04 13.46
CA ALA A 490 8.61 6.38 12.30
C ALA A 490 9.72 5.38 11.97
N MET A 491 10.01 4.43 12.87
CA MET A 491 11.04 3.42 12.66
C MET A 491 10.56 2.40 11.63
N GLU A 492 11.44 1.96 10.74
CA GLU A 492 11.12 1.03 9.64
C GLU A 492 12.08 -0.15 9.57
N ALA A 493 11.59 -1.30 9.10
CA ALA A 493 12.46 -2.40 8.73
C ALA A 493 13.36 -1.99 7.57
N GLY A 494 14.67 -2.19 7.71
CA GLY A 494 15.69 -1.72 6.77
C GLY A 494 16.48 -0.50 7.24
N ASP A 495 15.99 0.27 8.22
CA ASP A 495 16.71 1.41 8.78
C ASP A 495 18.02 0.99 9.48
N ILE A 496 19.02 1.86 9.43
CA ILE A 496 20.30 1.68 10.13
C ILE A 496 20.32 2.65 11.30
N ILE A 497 20.46 2.15 12.52
CA ILE A 497 20.41 2.94 13.75
C ILE A 497 21.62 2.65 14.62
N SER A 498 21.89 3.55 15.57
CA SER A 498 22.88 3.31 16.63
C SER A 498 22.20 2.69 17.84
N LEU A 499 22.76 1.61 18.40
CA LEU A 499 22.19 0.88 19.53
C LEU A 499 23.21 0.76 20.67
N GLN A 500 22.79 1.11 21.88
CA GLN A 500 23.55 0.81 23.09
C GLN A 500 23.44 -0.69 23.41
N SER A 501 24.59 -1.37 23.46
CA SER A 501 24.67 -2.78 23.83
C SER A 501 25.16 -2.94 25.26
N ARG A 502 25.16 -4.18 25.78
CA ARG A 502 25.65 -4.47 27.14
C ARG A 502 27.15 -4.18 27.33
N VAL A 503 27.92 -4.12 26.24
CA VAL A 503 29.39 -4.07 26.26
C VAL A 503 29.97 -2.90 25.48
N ALA A 504 29.17 -2.22 24.67
CA ALA A 504 29.58 -1.10 23.83
C ALA A 504 28.50 -0.02 23.88
N ASP A 505 28.94 1.23 24.00
CA ASP A 505 28.05 2.39 24.09
C ASP A 505 27.30 2.65 22.79
N SER A 506 27.88 2.31 21.64
CA SER A 506 27.20 2.42 20.35
C SER A 506 27.62 1.30 19.40
N VAL A 507 26.65 0.62 18.82
CA VAL A 507 26.82 -0.36 17.75
C VAL A 507 25.90 0.03 16.59
N THR A 508 26.45 0.11 15.38
CA THR A 508 25.66 0.36 14.17
C THR A 508 24.93 -0.93 13.77
N VAL A 509 23.60 -0.88 13.78
CA VAL A 509 22.74 -2.03 13.48
C VAL A 509 21.68 -1.68 12.45
N ARG A 510 21.33 -2.64 11.59
CA ARG A 510 20.19 -2.56 10.68
C ARG A 510 19.01 -3.32 11.22
N ILE A 511 17.85 -2.68 11.23
CA ILE A 511 16.60 -3.29 11.65
C ILE A 511 16.16 -4.30 10.58
N ALA A 512 16.02 -5.57 10.97
CA ALA A 512 15.50 -6.62 10.10
C ALA A 512 14.00 -6.85 10.33
N GLU A 513 13.55 -6.71 11.57
CA GLU A 513 12.15 -6.87 11.97
C GLU A 513 11.77 -5.75 12.94
N HIS A 514 10.56 -5.22 12.81
CA HIS A 514 9.99 -4.24 13.71
C HIS A 514 8.51 -4.52 13.89
N SER A 515 8.05 -4.49 15.14
CA SER A 515 6.63 -4.55 15.47
C SER A 515 6.24 -3.40 16.39
N LEU A 516 5.01 -2.91 16.21
CA LEU A 516 4.33 -1.99 17.11
C LEU A 516 3.05 -2.63 17.58
N SER A 517 2.77 -2.53 18.87
CA SER A 517 1.53 -3.00 19.47
C SER A 517 0.87 -1.85 20.23
N PHE A 518 -0.44 -1.76 20.10
CA PHE A 518 -1.30 -0.78 20.72
C PHE A 518 -2.44 -1.50 21.44
N GLY A 519 -2.60 -1.17 22.72
CA GLY A 519 -3.73 -1.58 23.56
C GLY A 519 -3.95 -0.51 24.61
N ASN A 520 -3.25 -0.59 25.75
CA ASN A 520 -3.25 0.46 26.78
C ASN A 520 -2.22 1.58 26.55
N GLY A 521 -1.54 1.57 25.40
CA GLY A 521 -0.45 2.45 25.03
C GLY A 521 0.39 1.84 23.91
N ILE A 522 1.23 2.65 23.26
CA ILE A 522 2.15 2.16 22.22
C ILE A 522 3.36 1.48 22.84
N SER A 523 3.73 0.32 22.32
CA SER A 523 4.98 -0.36 22.61
C SER A 523 5.56 -0.94 21.33
N GLY A 524 6.84 -1.29 21.34
CA GLY A 524 7.47 -1.88 20.17
C GLY A 524 8.53 -2.91 20.48
N LYS A 525 8.78 -3.78 19.50
CA LYS A 525 9.88 -4.74 19.51
C LYS A 525 10.61 -4.65 18.18
N PHE A 526 11.92 -4.85 18.18
CA PHE A 526 12.68 -4.95 16.94
C PHE A 526 13.82 -5.94 17.05
N THR A 527 14.12 -6.57 15.92
CA THR A 527 15.30 -7.40 15.73
C THR A 527 16.22 -6.66 14.78
N ALA A 528 17.47 -6.45 15.17
CA ALA A 528 18.46 -5.77 14.35
C ALA A 528 19.76 -6.57 14.24
N LYS A 529 20.43 -6.44 13.09
CA LYS A 529 21.69 -7.10 12.79
C LYS A 529 22.80 -6.07 12.65
N GLU A 530 23.97 -6.35 13.21
CA GLU A 530 25.15 -5.50 13.07
C GLU A 530 25.52 -5.28 11.58
N THR A 531 25.91 -4.05 11.23
CA THR A 531 26.31 -3.68 9.85
C THR A 531 27.75 -3.23 9.73
N GLU A 532 28.41 -2.98 10.86
CA GLU A 532 29.82 -2.58 10.95
C GLU A 532 30.42 -3.30 12.15
N ALA A 533 31.71 -3.63 12.11
CA ALA A 533 32.35 -4.29 13.25
C ALA A 533 32.37 -3.33 14.45
N SER A 534 31.86 -3.78 15.59
CA SER A 534 32.01 -3.10 16.87
C SER A 534 33.50 -2.87 17.18
N SER A 535 33.88 -1.60 17.34
CA SER A 535 35.23 -1.15 17.67
C SER A 535 35.59 -1.41 19.12
#